data_AF-A0A517RA38-F1
#
_entry.id   AF-A0A517RA38-F1
#
_cell.length_a   1.000
_cell.length_b   1.000
_cell.length_c   1.000
_cell.angle_alpha   90.00
_cell.angle_beta   90.00
_cell.angle_gamma   90.00
#
_symmetry.space_group_name_H-M   'P 1'
#
loop_
_entity.id
_entity.type
_entity.pdbx_description
1 polymer ?
#
loop_
_entity_poly.entity_id
_entity_poly.type
_entity_poly.pdbx_seq_one_letter_code
_entity_poly.pdbx_strand_id
1 'polypeptide(L)'
;MPDYFYTATNRSGKRRTECIQAASAQDALRALEADEYQEIVLHTDDLAAAITEMMPRKVSTEKGPISAADMVALRNMSSGGLFLMMLKKLYRRMFWIFLLGSIFIWMLKQGTDRMASAFVAMLVPLIVLPPIIALLTTFLTPALKYNRMLDDLCWGRWNEVLKRLPRLRKKLPPLEIASRKASALSGLGRWEEALDVMAPFSDAAKIPHWVYLTRLAEIAEYDNQMERALEYRVQAYEADPGNAPLILGYANTLLRLDQDLGRAEELIEELEQQQLSDQLENVFPLAKGLLELNRGNFQQAIEPLNETEHRLKPFVKNQPFSRLYTDVARAYKAIALAKLGETEQAEALYQSALPRLKALNSRRTMERYEEVLQL
;
A
#
# COMPACT_ATOMS: atom_id res chain seq x y z
N MET A 1 1.48 21.28 4.70
CA MET A 1 2.34 20.21 5.27
C MET A 1 1.56 18.92 5.16
N PRO A 2 2.21 17.82 4.73
CA PRO A 2 1.55 16.53 4.60
C PRO A 2 1.09 15.96 5.95
N ASP A 3 0.06 15.12 5.87
CA ASP A 3 -0.57 14.44 7.02
C ASP A 3 0.05 13.05 7.23
N TYR A 4 0.57 12.79 8.42
CA TYR A 4 1.12 11.49 8.83
C TYR A 4 0.21 10.81 9.84
N PHE A 5 -0.22 9.58 9.55
CA PHE A 5 -1.00 8.78 10.48
C PHE A 5 -0.08 7.96 11.39
N TYR A 6 -0.39 7.94 12.69
CA TYR A 6 0.39 7.21 13.68
C TYR A 6 -0.50 6.55 14.73
N THR A 7 -0.01 5.49 15.34
CA THR A 7 -0.57 4.92 16.58
C THR A 7 0.49 4.99 17.67
N ALA A 8 0.19 5.63 18.80
CA ALA A 8 1.14 5.75 19.90
C ALA A 8 0.44 5.77 21.26
N THR A 9 1.21 5.51 22.31
CA THR A 9 0.78 5.59 23.71
C THR A 9 1.13 6.98 24.25
N ASN A 10 0.12 7.74 24.68
CA ASN A 10 0.33 9.10 25.21
C ASN A 10 0.81 9.07 26.68
N ARG A 11 1.15 10.24 27.25
CA ARG A 11 1.55 10.42 28.66
C ARG A 11 0.56 9.83 29.68
N SER A 12 -0.72 9.76 29.35
CA SER A 12 -1.76 9.16 30.20
C SER A 12 -1.83 7.63 30.11
N GLY A 13 -0.92 6.98 29.38
CA GLY A 13 -0.89 5.53 29.15
C GLY A 13 -1.94 5.05 28.16
N LYS A 14 -2.60 5.94 27.41
CA LYS A 14 -3.66 5.58 26.47
C LYS A 14 -3.13 5.50 25.04
N ARG A 15 -3.22 4.31 24.45
CA ARG A 15 -2.90 4.06 23.04
C ARG A 15 -3.99 4.61 22.11
N ARG A 16 -3.63 5.45 21.14
CA ARG A 16 -4.56 6.05 20.17
C ARG A 16 -3.95 6.11 18.78
N THR A 17 -4.82 6.08 17.76
CA THR A 17 -4.46 6.34 16.37
C THR A 17 -4.93 7.72 15.97
N GLU A 18 -3.98 8.59 15.64
CA GLU A 18 -4.19 10.02 15.38
C GLU A 18 -3.40 10.42 14.10
N CYS A 19 -3.39 11.71 13.81
CA CYS A 19 -2.70 12.27 12.65
C CYS A 19 -1.95 13.53 13.07
N ILE A 20 -0.74 13.71 12.54
CA ILE A 20 0.12 14.87 12.78
C ILE A 20 0.58 15.43 11.44
N GLN A 21 0.71 16.76 11.35
CA GLN A 21 1.31 17.43 10.21
C GLN A 21 2.80 17.62 10.45
N ALA A 22 3.61 17.15 9.50
CA ALA A 22 5.07 17.24 9.57
C ALA A 22 5.65 17.50 8.17
N ALA A 23 6.92 17.87 8.09
CA ALA A 23 7.61 18.01 6.81
C ALA A 23 8.10 16.66 6.26
N SER A 24 8.47 15.73 7.15
CA SER A 24 8.85 14.35 6.83
C SER A 24 8.34 13.36 7.90
N ALA A 25 8.42 12.06 7.61
CA ALA A 25 8.12 11.00 8.57
C ALA A 25 9.04 11.09 9.81
N GLN A 26 10.32 11.40 9.62
CA GLN A 26 11.25 11.58 10.73
C GLN A 26 10.94 12.83 11.57
N ASP A 27 10.45 13.91 10.94
CA ASP A 27 9.95 15.08 11.68
C ASP A 27 8.70 14.76 12.49
N ALA A 28 7.80 13.94 11.95
CA ALA A 28 6.62 13.48 12.69
C ALA A 28 7.03 12.68 13.93
N LEU A 29 8.00 11.77 13.80
CA LEU A 29 8.54 11.00 14.93
C LEU A 29 9.16 11.91 16.00
N ARG A 30 10.08 12.80 15.61
CA ARG A 30 10.72 13.73 16.54
C ARG A 30 9.72 14.61 17.29
N ALA A 31 8.67 15.07 16.60
CA ALA A 31 7.61 15.84 17.24
C ALA A 31 6.82 15.00 18.27
N LEU A 32 6.48 13.76 17.93
CA LEU A 32 5.75 12.85 18.84
C LEU A 32 6.60 12.47 20.06
N GLU A 33 7.90 12.21 19.88
CA GLU A 33 8.84 11.93 20.96
C GLU A 33 9.01 13.13 21.90
N ALA A 34 9.11 14.35 21.35
CA ALA A 34 9.16 15.58 22.13
C ALA A 34 7.89 15.79 22.98
N ASP A 35 6.74 15.34 22.48
CA ASP A 35 5.47 15.34 23.21
C ASP A 35 5.33 14.18 24.22
N GLU A 36 6.39 13.38 24.42
CA GLU A 36 6.47 12.20 25.30
C GLU A 36 5.50 11.08 24.91
N TYR A 37 5.20 10.92 23.62
CA TYR A 37 4.55 9.70 23.13
C TYR A 37 5.54 8.53 23.14
N GLN A 38 5.03 7.33 23.43
CA GLN A 38 5.79 6.08 23.48
C GLN A 38 5.18 5.03 22.55
N GLU A 39 5.96 4.00 22.22
CA GLU A 39 5.53 2.87 21.37
C GLU A 39 4.90 3.34 20.04
N ILE A 40 5.50 4.37 19.45
CA ILE A 40 5.01 5.03 18.25
C ILE A 40 5.09 4.04 17.09
N VAL A 41 4.03 3.98 16.30
CA VAL A 41 3.98 3.26 15.03
C VAL A 41 3.51 4.24 13.98
N LEU A 42 4.39 4.61 13.05
CA LEU A 42 3.99 5.36 11.88
C LEU A 42 3.31 4.44 10.88
N HIS A 43 2.15 4.87 10.40
CA HIS A 43 1.44 4.17 9.33
C HIS A 43 1.71 4.82 7.97
N THR A 44 2.29 6.01 7.90
CA THR A 44 2.43 6.74 6.63
C THR A 44 3.90 7.09 6.43
N ASP A 45 4.45 6.69 5.29
CA ASP A 45 5.75 7.16 4.83
C ASP A 45 5.62 8.42 3.97
N ASP A 46 6.75 9.03 3.63
CA ASP A 46 6.80 10.29 2.88
C ASP A 46 6.16 10.19 1.49
N LEU A 47 6.29 9.05 0.81
CA LEU A 47 5.68 8.84 -0.50
C LEU A 47 4.15 8.79 -0.38
N ALA A 48 3.63 8.00 0.58
CA ALA A 48 2.20 7.91 0.84
C ALA A 48 1.62 9.27 1.27
N ALA A 49 2.35 10.03 2.09
CA ALA A 49 1.95 11.35 2.55
C ALA A 49 1.89 12.36 1.40
N ALA A 50 2.93 12.39 0.53
CA ALA A 50 2.97 13.24 -0.65
C ALA A 50 1.82 12.94 -1.64
N ILE A 51 1.52 11.67 -1.89
CA ILE A 51 0.40 11.26 -2.76
C ILE A 51 -0.95 11.69 -2.16
N THR A 52 -1.11 11.52 -0.85
CA THR A 52 -2.35 11.87 -0.15
C THR A 52 -2.60 13.38 -0.17
N GLU A 53 -1.54 14.17 -0.07
CA GLU A 53 -1.61 15.64 -0.17
C GLU A 53 -2.19 16.10 -1.52
N MET A 54 -1.92 15.35 -2.60
CA MET A 54 -2.42 15.61 -3.95
C MET A 54 -3.86 15.11 -4.20
N MET A 55 -4.56 14.60 -3.18
CA MET A 55 -5.93 14.15 -3.33
C MET A 55 -6.88 15.31 -3.67
N PRO A 56 -7.79 15.14 -4.66
CA PRO A 56 -8.71 16.19 -5.06
C PRO A 56 -9.73 16.55 -3.96
N ARG A 57 -9.92 15.67 -2.97
CA ARG A 57 -10.76 15.91 -1.79
C ARG A 57 -10.07 15.31 -0.57
N LYS A 58 -9.66 16.17 0.36
CA LYS A 58 -9.20 15.73 1.69
C LYS A 58 -10.38 15.29 2.54
N VAL A 59 -10.27 14.14 3.18
CA VAL A 59 -11.26 13.67 4.16
C VAL A 59 -10.80 14.14 5.53
N SER A 60 -11.55 15.04 6.17
CA SER A 60 -11.22 15.47 7.53
C SER A 60 -11.36 14.29 8.51
N THR A 61 -10.29 14.00 9.23
CA THR A 61 -10.21 12.89 10.21
C THR A 61 -10.55 13.32 11.63
N GLU A 62 -10.51 14.63 11.93
CA GLU A 62 -10.81 15.20 13.25
C GLU A 62 -12.31 15.35 13.52
N LYS A 63 -13.07 15.83 12.53
CA LYS A 63 -14.51 16.14 12.64
C LYS A 63 -15.36 15.41 11.61
N GLY A 64 -14.75 14.56 10.78
CA GLY A 64 -15.43 13.81 9.75
C GLY A 64 -16.02 12.48 10.23
N PRO A 65 -16.81 11.82 9.36
CA PRO A 65 -17.41 10.51 9.65
C PRO A 65 -16.38 9.35 9.69
N ILE A 66 -15.14 9.60 9.27
CA ILE A 66 -14.04 8.65 9.20
C ILE A 66 -12.91 9.21 10.07
N SER A 67 -12.53 8.48 11.11
CA SER A 67 -11.42 8.82 12.00
C SER A 67 -10.07 8.37 11.42
N ALA A 68 -8.97 8.84 12.01
CA ALA A 68 -7.62 8.35 11.68
C ALA A 68 -7.50 6.82 11.85
N ALA A 69 -8.07 6.27 12.92
CA ALA A 69 -8.12 4.82 13.14
C ALA A 69 -8.85 4.08 12.00
N ASP A 70 -9.94 4.66 11.48
CA ASP A 70 -10.65 4.06 10.34
C ASP A 70 -9.81 4.11 9.06
N MET A 71 -9.09 5.22 8.80
CA MET A 71 -8.21 5.35 7.63
C MET A 71 -7.10 4.29 7.63
N VAL A 72 -6.48 4.04 8.78
CA VAL A 72 -5.48 2.97 8.93
C VAL A 72 -6.13 1.60 8.76
N ALA A 73 -7.26 1.35 9.41
CA ALA A 73 -7.96 0.07 9.33
C ALA A 73 -8.42 -0.27 7.89
N LEU A 74 -8.86 0.72 7.12
CA LEU A 74 -9.33 0.58 5.74
C LEU A 74 -8.29 -0.03 4.79
N ARG A 75 -6.99 0.12 5.09
CA ARG A 75 -5.90 -0.43 4.27
C ARG A 75 -5.88 -1.95 4.26
N ASN A 76 -6.31 -2.56 5.36
CA ASN A 76 -6.23 -4.02 5.59
C ASN A 76 -7.61 -4.69 5.51
N MET A 77 -8.67 -3.89 5.42
CA MET A 77 -10.04 -4.36 5.55
C MET A 77 -10.53 -5.05 4.27
N SER A 78 -11.15 -6.21 4.42
CA SER A 78 -11.88 -6.86 3.32
C SER A 78 -13.16 -6.10 3.01
N SER A 79 -13.77 -6.36 1.85
CA SER A 79 -15.09 -5.81 1.51
C SER A 79 -16.15 -6.11 2.58
N GLY A 80 -16.12 -7.31 3.17
CA GLY A 80 -17.01 -7.69 4.26
C GLY A 80 -16.74 -6.91 5.55
N GLY A 81 -15.46 -6.69 5.88
CA GLY A 81 -15.09 -5.84 7.01
C GLY A 81 -15.56 -4.39 6.82
N LEU A 82 -15.39 -3.84 5.60
CA LEU A 82 -15.85 -2.49 5.26
C LEU A 82 -17.37 -2.37 5.42
N PHE A 83 -18.11 -3.36 4.92
CA PHE A 83 -19.56 -3.43 5.07
C PHE A 83 -19.97 -3.40 6.54
N LEU A 84 -19.37 -4.26 7.37
CA LEU A 84 -19.68 -4.32 8.81
C LEU A 84 -19.32 -3.03 9.55
N MET A 85 -18.17 -2.41 9.20
CA MET A 85 -17.76 -1.13 9.77
C MET A 85 -18.78 -0.03 9.43
N MET A 86 -19.17 0.09 8.16
CA MET A 86 -20.15 1.06 7.70
C MET A 86 -21.52 0.81 8.34
N LEU A 87 -21.95 -0.45 8.41
CA LEU A 87 -23.21 -0.85 9.01
C LEU A 87 -23.27 -0.46 10.50
N LYS A 88 -22.22 -0.81 11.27
CA LYS A 88 -22.09 -0.46 12.69
C LYS A 88 -22.17 1.06 12.88
N LYS A 89 -21.47 1.83 12.05
CA LYS A 89 -21.47 3.30 12.11
C LYS A 89 -22.84 3.91 11.80
N LEU A 90 -23.52 3.40 10.77
CA LEU A 90 -24.87 3.86 10.42
C LEU A 90 -25.87 3.58 11.54
N TYR A 91 -25.89 2.36 12.09
CA TYR A 91 -26.76 2.03 13.22
C TYR A 91 -26.43 2.86 14.46
N ARG A 92 -25.16 3.09 14.77
CA ARG A 92 -24.76 3.96 15.89
C ARG A 92 -25.26 5.39 15.71
N ARG A 93 -25.19 5.92 14.49
CA ARG A 93 -25.70 7.27 14.18
C ARG A 93 -27.23 7.36 14.31
N MET A 94 -27.92 6.28 13.95
CA MET A 94 -29.38 6.20 14.01
C MET A 94 -29.92 5.70 15.35
N PHE A 95 -29.05 5.38 16.32
CA PHE A 95 -29.44 4.82 17.62
C PHE A 95 -30.52 5.64 18.32
N TRP A 96 -30.34 6.97 18.40
CA TRP A 96 -31.32 7.86 19.03
C TRP A 96 -32.65 7.92 18.27
N ILE A 97 -32.62 7.80 16.95
CA ILE A 97 -33.84 7.74 16.13
C ILE A 97 -34.62 6.46 16.44
N PHE A 98 -33.92 5.32 16.57
CA PHE A 98 -34.55 4.06 16.95
C PHE A 98 -35.12 4.09 18.37
N LEU A 99 -34.38 4.68 19.33
CA LEU A 99 -34.81 4.80 20.72
C LEU A 99 -36.05 5.71 20.86
N LEU A 100 -36.03 6.89 20.23
CA LEU A 100 -37.18 7.80 20.26
C LEU A 100 -38.38 7.20 19.50
N GLY A 101 -38.13 6.53 18.38
CA GLY A 101 -39.16 5.84 17.61
C GLY A 101 -39.82 4.71 18.39
N SER A 102 -39.06 3.91 19.15
CA SER A 102 -39.61 2.81 19.95
C SER A 102 -40.41 3.30 21.16
N ILE A 103 -39.94 4.35 21.85
CA ILE A 103 -40.69 5.00 22.93
C ILE A 103 -42.00 5.58 22.39
N PHE A 104 -41.98 6.21 21.21
CA PHE A 104 -43.17 6.78 20.59
C PHE A 104 -44.18 5.71 20.16
N ILE A 105 -43.73 4.56 19.61
CA ILE A 105 -44.63 3.42 19.36
C ILE A 105 -45.28 2.95 20.66
N TRP A 106 -44.50 2.82 21.73
CA TRP A 106 -45.01 2.35 23.01
C TRP A 106 -46.09 3.29 23.57
N MET A 107 -45.91 4.60 23.43
CA MET A 107 -46.94 5.60 23.77
C MET A 107 -48.17 5.51 22.85
N LEU A 108 -47.98 5.35 21.54
CA LEU A 108 -49.09 5.23 20.57
C LEU A 108 -49.87 3.93 20.70
N LYS A 109 -49.26 2.84 21.17
CA LYS A 109 -49.96 1.57 21.40
C LYS A 109 -51.02 1.67 22.52
N GLN A 110 -51.01 2.76 23.30
CA GLN A 110 -52.09 3.10 24.23
C GLN A 110 -53.26 3.86 23.56
N GLY A 111 -53.14 4.22 22.27
CA GLY A 111 -54.17 4.87 21.45
C GLY A 111 -54.40 4.14 20.11
N THR A 112 -55.48 4.50 19.43
CA THR A 112 -56.02 3.92 18.17
C THR A 112 -55.02 3.16 17.25
N ASP A 113 -55.33 1.88 16.95
CA ASP A 113 -54.52 0.91 16.15
C ASP A 113 -54.05 1.40 14.77
N ARG A 114 -54.76 2.36 14.17
CA ARG A 114 -54.45 2.89 12.83
C ARG A 114 -53.18 3.74 12.80
N MET A 115 -52.85 4.42 13.90
CA MET A 115 -51.60 5.20 13.99
C MET A 115 -50.39 4.32 14.26
N ALA A 116 -50.55 3.25 15.04
CA ALA A 116 -49.49 2.28 15.31
C ALA A 116 -49.01 1.57 14.03
N SER A 117 -49.95 1.12 13.18
CA SER A 117 -49.62 0.47 11.90
C SER A 117 -48.89 1.38 10.90
N ALA A 118 -49.32 2.64 10.76
CA ALA A 118 -48.64 3.62 9.92
C ALA A 118 -47.20 3.90 10.40
N PHE A 119 -46.99 3.92 11.71
CA PHE A 119 -45.66 4.17 12.29
C PHE A 119 -44.72 2.96 12.17
N VAL A 120 -45.24 1.74 12.33
CA VAL A 120 -44.48 0.51 12.03
C VAL A 120 -44.03 0.50 10.56
N ALA A 121 -44.91 0.88 9.63
CA ALA A 121 -44.56 1.01 8.22
C ALA A 121 -43.45 2.04 7.96
N MET A 122 -43.31 3.08 8.80
CA MET A 122 -42.25 4.08 8.72
C MET A 122 -40.91 3.61 9.30
N LEU A 123 -40.93 2.77 10.34
CA LEU A 123 -39.72 2.25 10.99
C LEU A 123 -39.05 1.10 10.26
N VAL A 124 -39.81 0.28 9.52
CA VAL A 124 -39.25 -0.81 8.71
C VAL A 124 -38.19 -0.29 7.71
N PRO A 125 -38.44 0.78 6.92
CA PRO A 125 -37.41 1.41 6.10
C PRO A 125 -36.19 1.89 6.89
N LEU A 126 -36.35 2.45 8.09
CA LEU A 126 -35.24 2.92 8.92
C LEU A 126 -34.32 1.78 9.38
N ILE A 127 -34.84 0.55 9.52
CA ILE A 127 -34.05 -0.64 9.88
C ILE A 127 -33.38 -1.26 8.64
N VAL A 128 -34.06 -1.25 7.49
CA VAL A 128 -33.61 -1.91 6.24
C VAL A 128 -32.67 -1.03 5.41
N LEU A 129 -32.83 0.29 5.48
CA LEU A 129 -32.04 1.24 4.69
C LEU A 129 -30.53 1.23 5.08
N PRO A 130 -30.12 1.14 6.35
CA PRO A 130 -28.69 1.11 6.71
C PRO A 130 -27.92 -0.09 6.12
N PRO A 131 -28.43 -1.34 6.15
CA PRO A 131 -27.84 -2.45 5.39
C PRO A 131 -27.69 -2.16 3.90
N ILE A 132 -28.72 -1.59 3.25
CA ILE A 132 -28.68 -1.27 1.82
C ILE A 132 -27.63 -0.19 1.55
N ILE A 133 -27.58 0.89 2.35
CA ILE A 133 -26.57 1.94 2.22
C ILE A 133 -25.17 1.38 2.47
N ALA A 134 -24.97 0.55 3.50
CA ALA A 134 -23.68 -0.08 3.78
C ALA A 134 -23.23 -0.97 2.61
N LEU A 135 -24.17 -1.71 2.01
CA LEU A 135 -23.90 -2.55 0.85
C LEU A 135 -23.51 -1.71 -0.38
N LEU A 136 -24.33 -0.72 -0.72
CA LEU A 136 -24.08 0.18 -1.85
C LEU A 136 -22.76 0.95 -1.68
N THR A 137 -22.49 1.47 -0.48
CA THR A 137 -21.24 2.17 -0.19
C THR A 137 -20.05 1.22 -0.38
N THR A 138 -20.10 0.01 0.16
CA THR A 138 -19.05 -0.99 -0.03
C THR A 138 -18.78 -1.27 -1.52
N PHE A 139 -19.80 -1.62 -2.31
CA PHE A 139 -19.61 -1.97 -3.73
C PHE A 139 -19.27 -0.79 -4.64
N LEU A 140 -19.73 0.43 -4.31
CA LEU A 140 -19.47 1.63 -5.12
C LEU A 140 -18.18 2.35 -4.73
N THR A 141 -17.51 1.90 -3.66
CA THR A 141 -16.31 2.53 -3.10
C THR A 141 -15.18 2.58 -4.13
N PRO A 142 -14.55 3.77 -4.33
CA PRO A 142 -13.35 3.92 -5.17
C PRO A 142 -12.23 2.94 -4.84
N ALA A 143 -12.00 2.66 -3.55
CA ALA A 143 -10.94 1.79 -3.08
C ALA A 143 -11.03 0.36 -3.64
N LEU A 144 -12.23 -0.26 -3.73
CA LEU A 144 -12.35 -1.60 -4.35
C LEU A 144 -12.01 -1.58 -5.84
N LYS A 145 -12.45 -0.53 -6.54
CA LYS A 145 -12.17 -0.36 -7.98
C LYS A 145 -10.69 -0.12 -8.22
N TYR A 146 -10.05 0.66 -7.34
CA TYR A 146 -8.63 0.92 -7.36
C TYR A 146 -7.82 -0.35 -7.02
N ASN A 147 -8.22 -1.09 -5.99
CA ASN A 147 -7.56 -2.35 -5.60
C ASN A 147 -7.60 -3.40 -6.72
N ARG A 148 -8.73 -3.49 -7.43
CA ARG A 148 -8.84 -4.37 -8.61
C ARG A 148 -7.95 -3.92 -9.77
N MET A 149 -7.78 -2.61 -9.96
CA MET A 149 -6.83 -2.08 -10.94
C MET A 149 -5.38 -2.40 -10.54
N LEU A 150 -5.03 -2.23 -9.26
CA LEU A 150 -3.72 -2.62 -8.73
C LEU A 150 -3.46 -4.12 -8.86
N ASP A 151 -4.48 -4.96 -8.70
CA ASP A 151 -4.37 -6.40 -8.93
C ASP A 151 -4.04 -6.72 -10.39
N ASP A 152 -4.73 -6.07 -11.34
CA ASP A 152 -4.41 -6.21 -12.77
C ASP A 152 -2.99 -5.70 -13.08
N LEU A 153 -2.54 -4.61 -12.44
CA LEU A 153 -1.17 -4.11 -12.55
C LEU A 153 -0.13 -5.12 -12.03
N CYS A 154 -0.36 -5.70 -10.85
CA CYS A 154 0.53 -6.69 -10.24
C CYS A 154 0.55 -8.05 -10.98
N TRP A 155 -0.36 -8.25 -11.93
CA TRP A 155 -0.45 -9.41 -12.81
C TRP A 155 -0.10 -9.08 -14.27
N GLY A 156 0.49 -7.91 -14.55
CA GLY A 156 0.87 -7.52 -15.90
C GLY A 156 -0.28 -7.44 -16.90
N ARG A 157 -1.53 -7.29 -16.44
CA ARG A 157 -2.72 -7.18 -17.29
C ARG A 157 -2.90 -5.74 -17.76
N TRP A 158 -1.91 -5.24 -18.49
CA TRP A 158 -1.77 -3.83 -18.85
C TRP A 158 -3.01 -3.25 -19.56
N ASN A 159 -3.60 -4.00 -20.49
CA ASN A 159 -4.82 -3.59 -21.19
C ASN A 159 -6.02 -3.41 -20.25
N GLU A 160 -6.17 -4.27 -19.23
CA GLU A 160 -7.23 -4.15 -18.24
C GLU A 160 -7.00 -2.95 -17.30
N VAL A 161 -5.74 -2.64 -16.97
CA VAL A 161 -5.38 -1.41 -16.26
C VAL A 161 -5.88 -0.18 -17.03
N LEU A 162 -5.51 -0.07 -18.32
CA LEU A 162 -5.93 1.04 -19.18
C LEU A 162 -7.46 1.16 -19.31
N LYS A 163 -8.17 0.03 -19.37
CA LYS A 163 -9.63 -0.01 -19.44
C LYS A 163 -10.32 0.46 -18.15
N ARG A 164 -9.70 0.24 -16.99
CA ARG A 164 -10.27 0.60 -15.67
C ARG A 164 -9.99 2.04 -15.25
N LEU A 165 -8.83 2.59 -15.62
CA LEU A 165 -8.37 3.91 -15.19
C LEU A 165 -9.37 5.06 -15.41
N PRO A 166 -10.11 5.16 -16.54
CA PRO A 166 -11.06 6.25 -16.76
C PRO A 166 -12.13 6.37 -15.66
N ARG A 167 -12.51 5.26 -15.03
CA ARG A 167 -13.52 5.22 -13.94
C ARG A 167 -13.00 5.77 -12.61
N LEU A 168 -11.69 5.95 -12.49
CA LEU A 168 -10.99 6.41 -11.28
C LEU A 168 -10.51 7.87 -11.38
N ARG A 169 -10.54 8.49 -12.57
CA ARG A 169 -9.93 9.80 -12.85
C ARG A 169 -10.33 10.94 -11.89
N LYS A 170 -11.58 10.95 -11.41
CA LYS A 170 -12.09 11.98 -10.48
C LYS A 170 -11.94 11.62 -8.99
N LYS A 171 -11.36 10.46 -8.69
CA LYS A 171 -11.34 9.84 -7.35
C LYS A 171 -9.94 9.67 -6.78
N LEU A 172 -8.91 9.87 -7.58
CA LEU A 172 -7.50 9.72 -7.24
C LEU A 172 -6.73 10.98 -7.67
N PRO A 173 -5.51 11.20 -7.15
CA PRO A 173 -4.66 12.29 -7.60
C PRO A 173 -4.36 12.17 -9.11
N PRO A 174 -4.27 13.29 -9.85
CA PRO A 174 -3.94 13.25 -11.27
C PRO A 174 -2.62 12.53 -11.57
N LEU A 175 -1.61 12.72 -10.70
CA LEU A 175 -0.32 12.02 -10.80
C LEU A 175 -0.51 10.52 -10.71
N GLU A 176 -1.29 10.03 -9.74
CA GLU A 176 -1.53 8.59 -9.57
C GLU A 176 -2.17 7.97 -10.80
N ILE A 177 -3.14 8.66 -11.42
CA ILE A 177 -3.77 8.19 -12.67
C ILE A 177 -2.76 8.16 -13.82
N ALA A 178 -1.93 9.19 -13.93
CA ALA A 178 -0.90 9.29 -14.96
C ALA A 178 0.17 8.20 -14.79
N SER A 179 0.70 8.03 -13.58
CA SER A 179 1.68 6.98 -13.25
C SER A 179 1.16 5.60 -13.60
N ARG A 180 -0.07 5.25 -13.20
CA ARG A 180 -0.63 3.91 -13.50
C ARG A 180 -0.92 3.72 -14.99
N LYS A 181 -1.30 4.78 -15.71
CA LYS A 181 -1.43 4.74 -17.17
C LYS A 181 -0.07 4.52 -17.83
N ALA A 182 0.95 5.26 -17.40
CA ALA A 182 2.31 5.16 -17.89
C ALA A 182 2.92 3.79 -17.61
N SER A 183 2.74 3.24 -16.40
CA SER A 183 3.16 1.86 -16.06
C SER A 183 2.57 0.83 -17.02
N ALA A 184 1.27 0.93 -17.32
CA ALA A 184 0.62 0.01 -18.26
C ALA A 184 1.07 0.21 -19.71
N LEU A 185 1.35 1.44 -20.14
CA LEU A 185 1.92 1.70 -21.47
C LEU A 185 3.34 1.15 -21.56
N SER A 186 4.16 1.37 -20.53
CA SER A 186 5.53 0.86 -20.41
C SER A 186 5.56 -0.68 -20.48
N GLY A 187 4.70 -1.36 -19.70
CA GLY A 187 4.58 -2.82 -19.76
C GLY A 187 4.08 -3.38 -21.11
N LEU A 188 3.52 -2.53 -21.98
CA LEU A 188 3.18 -2.88 -23.38
C LEU A 188 4.31 -2.55 -24.37
N GLY A 189 5.50 -2.15 -23.90
CA GLY A 189 6.62 -1.71 -24.72
C GLY A 189 6.44 -0.31 -25.33
N ARG A 190 5.52 0.50 -24.79
CA ARG A 190 5.19 1.86 -25.31
C ARG A 190 5.82 2.93 -24.43
N TRP A 191 7.13 2.85 -24.27
CA TRP A 191 7.93 3.70 -23.38
C TRP A 191 7.76 5.21 -23.65
N GLU A 192 7.90 5.64 -24.91
CA GLU A 192 7.78 7.06 -25.27
C GLU A 192 6.41 7.63 -24.90
N GLU A 193 5.33 6.90 -25.16
CA GLU A 193 3.98 7.31 -24.75
C GLU A 193 3.80 7.35 -23.23
N ALA A 194 4.51 6.48 -22.49
CA ALA A 194 4.52 6.52 -21.04
C ALA A 194 5.19 7.80 -20.52
N LEU A 195 6.30 8.23 -21.15
CA LEU A 195 6.96 9.50 -20.84
C LEU A 195 6.09 10.70 -21.17
N ASP A 196 5.41 10.72 -22.32
CA ASP A 196 4.48 11.79 -22.69
C ASP A 196 3.34 11.96 -21.66
N VAL A 197 2.85 10.85 -21.11
CA VAL A 197 1.83 10.87 -20.05
C VAL A 197 2.36 11.49 -18.76
N MET A 198 3.63 11.28 -18.45
CA MET A 198 4.28 11.78 -17.24
C MET A 198 4.86 13.19 -17.40
N ALA A 199 5.15 13.64 -18.61
CA ALA A 199 5.78 14.94 -18.90
C ALA A 199 5.12 16.15 -18.20
N PRO A 200 3.77 16.24 -18.05
CA PRO A 200 3.14 17.35 -17.34
C PRO A 200 3.50 17.46 -15.85
N PHE A 201 4.09 16.41 -15.26
CA PHE A 201 4.44 16.30 -13.85
C PHE A 201 5.93 16.50 -13.56
N SER A 202 6.76 16.81 -14.56
CA SER A 202 8.20 17.05 -14.36
C SER A 202 8.50 18.35 -13.60
N ASP A 203 7.54 19.27 -13.55
CA ASP A 203 7.64 20.59 -12.92
C ASP A 203 7.70 20.48 -11.38
N ALA A 204 8.91 20.69 -10.84
CA ALA A 204 9.20 20.63 -9.40
C ALA A 204 8.46 21.69 -8.56
N ALA A 205 7.90 22.74 -9.19
CA ALA A 205 7.11 23.73 -8.47
C ALA A 205 5.70 23.21 -8.11
N LYS A 206 5.23 22.15 -8.75
CA LYS A 206 3.87 21.59 -8.56
C LYS A 206 3.86 20.34 -7.72
N ILE A 207 4.86 19.49 -7.87
CA ILE A 207 5.02 18.26 -7.09
C ILE A 207 6.48 18.12 -6.65
N PRO A 208 6.76 17.49 -5.49
CA PRO A 208 8.14 17.21 -5.11
C PRO A 208 8.83 16.39 -6.20
N HIS A 209 9.99 16.86 -6.66
CA HIS A 209 10.65 16.28 -7.83
C HIS A 209 11.04 14.81 -7.61
N TRP A 210 11.43 14.45 -6.39
CA TRP A 210 11.71 13.05 -6.03
C TRP A 210 10.50 12.12 -6.21
N VAL A 211 9.25 12.62 -6.05
CA VAL A 211 8.04 11.82 -6.29
C VAL A 211 7.92 11.52 -7.78
N TYR A 212 8.16 12.51 -8.64
CA TYR A 212 8.16 12.34 -10.09
C TYR A 212 9.19 11.29 -10.52
N LEU A 213 10.43 11.42 -10.05
CA LEU A 213 11.53 10.50 -10.33
C LEU A 213 11.24 9.09 -9.81
N THR A 214 10.70 8.96 -8.60
CA THR A 214 10.26 7.66 -8.05
C THR A 214 9.24 6.98 -8.95
N ARG A 215 8.27 7.74 -9.50
CA ARG A 215 7.30 7.19 -10.45
C ARG A 215 7.92 6.81 -11.78
N LEU A 216 8.87 7.58 -12.30
CA LEU A 216 9.61 7.21 -13.51
C LEU A 216 10.42 5.92 -13.31
N ALA A 217 11.06 5.75 -12.15
CA ALA A 217 11.75 4.51 -11.81
C ALA A 217 10.80 3.30 -11.86
N GLU A 218 9.64 3.38 -11.20
CA GLU A 218 8.62 2.32 -11.26
C GLU A 218 8.18 2.01 -12.70
N ILE A 219 7.99 3.05 -13.53
CA ILE A 219 7.57 2.88 -14.94
C ILE A 219 8.67 2.19 -15.75
N ALA A 220 9.94 2.52 -15.53
CA ALA A 220 11.08 1.89 -16.20
C ALA A 220 11.22 0.40 -15.84
N GLU A 221 10.95 0.03 -14.59
CA GLU A 221 10.96 -1.37 -14.15
C GLU A 221 9.95 -2.24 -14.92
N TYR A 222 8.78 -1.71 -15.28
CA TYR A 222 7.76 -2.46 -16.03
C TYR A 222 8.15 -2.78 -17.48
N ASP A 223 9.11 -2.06 -18.05
CA ASP A 223 9.69 -2.35 -19.37
C ASP A 223 11.08 -3.00 -19.26
N ASN A 224 11.42 -3.54 -18.08
CA ASN A 224 12.72 -4.14 -17.76
C ASN A 224 13.94 -3.21 -17.98
N GLN A 225 13.74 -1.89 -17.97
CA GLN A 225 14.82 -0.90 -18.10
C GLN A 225 15.43 -0.59 -16.71
N MET A 226 16.01 -1.60 -16.08
CA MET A 226 16.47 -1.53 -14.69
C MET A 226 17.60 -0.51 -14.48
N GLU A 227 18.49 -0.34 -15.46
CA GLU A 227 19.56 0.66 -15.43
C GLU A 227 18.99 2.09 -15.39
N ARG A 228 17.97 2.38 -16.21
CA ARG A 228 17.26 3.67 -16.15
C ARG A 228 16.50 3.83 -14.84
N ALA A 229 15.90 2.76 -14.34
CA ALA A 229 15.26 2.80 -13.03
C ALA A 229 16.27 3.18 -11.94
N LEU A 230 17.50 2.66 -12.00
CA LEU A 230 18.57 3.03 -11.08
C LEU A 230 18.93 4.51 -11.19
N GLU A 231 19.12 5.05 -12.39
CA GLU A 231 19.42 6.47 -12.61
C GLU A 231 18.36 7.37 -11.97
N TYR A 232 17.06 7.05 -12.14
CA TYR A 232 15.98 7.80 -11.51
C TYR A 232 15.95 7.65 -9.99
N ARG A 233 16.29 6.47 -9.44
CA ARG A 233 16.37 6.26 -7.99
C ARG A 233 17.50 7.06 -7.35
N VAL A 234 18.66 7.11 -7.99
CA VAL A 234 19.81 7.93 -7.56
C VAL A 234 19.39 9.40 -7.51
N GLN A 235 18.85 9.94 -8.61
CA GLN A 235 18.39 11.33 -8.66
C GLN A 235 17.29 11.63 -7.63
N ALA A 236 16.38 10.68 -7.38
CA ALA A 236 15.33 10.85 -6.38
C ALA A 236 15.94 10.94 -4.97
N TYR A 237 16.86 10.03 -4.63
CA TYR A 237 17.56 10.05 -3.35
C TYR A 237 18.37 11.34 -3.15
N GLU A 238 19.10 11.80 -4.16
CA GLU A 238 19.85 13.06 -4.11
C GLU A 238 18.95 14.29 -3.90
N ALA A 239 17.71 14.25 -4.40
CA ALA A 239 16.74 15.32 -4.23
C ALA A 239 16.11 15.39 -2.83
N ASP A 240 16.12 14.29 -2.07
CA ASP A 240 15.62 14.25 -0.68
C ASP A 240 16.33 13.16 0.15
N PRO A 241 17.59 13.40 0.55
CA PRO A 241 18.37 12.44 1.33
C PRO A 241 17.74 12.20 2.70
N GLY A 242 17.76 10.95 3.17
CA GLY A 242 17.13 10.54 4.44
C GLY A 242 15.67 10.08 4.30
N ASN A 243 15.03 10.25 3.14
CA ASN A 243 13.69 9.76 2.87
C ASN A 243 13.69 8.23 2.71
N ALA A 244 13.14 7.52 3.71
CA ALA A 244 13.19 6.05 3.80
C ALA A 244 12.67 5.31 2.54
N PRO A 245 11.52 5.66 1.94
CA PRO A 245 11.10 5.11 0.66
C PRO A 245 12.14 5.22 -0.47
N LEU A 246 12.89 6.32 -0.52
CA LEU A 246 13.90 6.55 -1.57
C LEU A 246 15.14 5.70 -1.34
N ILE A 247 15.62 5.65 -0.10
CA ILE A 247 16.74 4.81 0.32
C ILE A 247 16.44 3.33 0.00
N LEU A 248 15.26 2.84 0.42
CA LEU A 248 14.85 1.46 0.17
C LEU A 248 14.69 1.17 -1.33
N GLY A 249 14.13 2.13 -2.08
CA GLY A 249 14.00 2.02 -3.53
C GLY A 249 15.35 1.90 -4.23
N TYR A 250 16.32 2.74 -3.84
CA TYR A 250 17.67 2.73 -4.39
C TYR A 250 18.41 1.44 -4.05
N ALA A 251 18.42 1.03 -2.78
CA ALA A 251 19.03 -0.22 -2.33
C ALA A 251 18.46 -1.43 -3.08
N ASN A 252 17.13 -1.53 -3.19
CA ASN A 252 16.50 -2.63 -3.90
C ASN A 252 16.87 -2.69 -5.39
N THR A 253 17.00 -1.55 -6.06
CA THR A 253 17.39 -1.53 -7.47
C THR A 253 18.84 -1.98 -7.66
N LEU A 254 19.77 -1.52 -6.80
CA LEU A 254 21.16 -2.01 -6.78
C LEU A 254 21.22 -3.53 -6.59
N LEU A 255 20.48 -4.04 -5.60
CA LEU A 255 20.44 -5.46 -5.29
C LEU A 255 19.83 -6.31 -6.41
N ARG A 256 18.79 -5.82 -7.09
CA ARG A 256 18.19 -6.51 -8.24
C ARG A 256 19.08 -6.51 -9.48
N LEU A 257 19.95 -5.50 -9.61
CA LEU A 257 20.97 -5.42 -10.64
C LEU A 257 22.24 -6.19 -10.29
N ASP A 258 22.38 -6.62 -9.03
CA ASP A 258 23.63 -7.17 -8.46
C ASP A 258 24.82 -6.20 -8.68
N GLN A 259 24.57 -4.92 -8.43
CA GLN A 259 25.52 -3.82 -8.62
C GLN A 259 25.80 -3.10 -7.31
N ASP A 260 27.04 -2.68 -7.12
CA ASP A 260 27.51 -1.87 -5.99
C ASP A 260 26.96 -2.34 -4.63
N LEU A 261 27.31 -3.56 -4.25
CA LEU A 261 26.85 -4.18 -3.01
C LEU A 261 27.29 -3.41 -1.76
N GLY A 262 28.42 -2.68 -1.84
CA GLY A 262 28.88 -1.81 -0.75
C GLY A 262 27.89 -0.66 -0.53
N ARG A 263 27.50 0.04 -1.61
CA ARG A 263 26.49 1.10 -1.50
C ARG A 263 25.13 0.56 -1.07
N ALA A 264 24.73 -0.62 -1.54
CA ALA A 264 23.48 -1.25 -1.12
C ALA A 264 23.47 -1.57 0.39
N GLU A 265 24.59 -2.02 0.95
CA GLU A 265 24.76 -2.23 2.39
C GLU A 265 24.66 -0.91 3.16
N GLU A 266 25.39 0.14 2.75
CA GLU A 266 25.33 1.46 3.41
C GLU A 266 23.89 1.99 3.50
N LEU A 267 23.11 1.84 2.43
CA LEU A 267 21.71 2.27 2.37
C LEU A 267 20.82 1.41 3.29
N ILE A 268 21.09 0.11 3.41
CA ILE A 268 20.37 -0.78 4.34
C ILE A 268 20.70 -0.39 5.77
N GLU A 269 21.97 -0.16 6.11
CA GLU A 269 22.41 0.30 7.43
C GLU A 269 21.77 1.65 7.78
N GLU A 270 21.69 2.58 6.83
CA GLU A 270 21.00 3.86 7.00
C GLU A 270 19.53 3.66 7.40
N LEU A 271 18.82 2.72 6.75
CA LEU A 271 17.42 2.40 7.12
C LEU A 271 17.31 1.72 8.48
N GLU A 272 18.28 0.91 8.90
CA GLU A 272 18.27 0.27 10.22
C GLU A 272 18.37 1.28 11.37
N GLN A 273 18.98 2.44 11.13
CA GLN A 273 19.05 3.53 12.10
C GLN A 273 17.77 4.37 12.14
N GLN A 274 16.84 4.17 11.22
CA GLN A 274 15.59 4.91 11.14
C GLN A 274 14.41 4.09 11.66
N GLN A 275 13.49 4.75 12.36
CA GLN A 275 12.18 4.15 12.60
C GLN A 275 11.35 4.26 11.31
N LEU A 276 10.98 3.10 10.76
CA LEU A 276 10.25 2.98 9.50
C LEU A 276 8.73 3.02 9.72
N SER A 277 7.99 3.32 8.65
CA SER A 277 6.54 3.10 8.65
C SER A 277 6.23 1.60 8.66
N ASP A 278 5.09 1.21 9.21
CA ASP A 278 4.64 -0.19 9.24
C ASP A 278 4.62 -0.82 7.83
N GLN A 279 4.34 -0.04 6.80
CA GLN A 279 4.33 -0.50 5.40
C GLN A 279 5.73 -0.86 4.93
N LEU A 280 6.73 -0.02 5.24
CA LEU A 280 8.13 -0.27 4.88
C LEU A 280 8.73 -1.39 5.71
N GLU A 281 8.44 -1.46 7.02
CA GLU A 281 8.90 -2.54 7.90
C GLU A 281 8.48 -3.93 7.41
N ASN A 282 7.32 -4.03 6.76
CA ASN A 282 6.83 -5.30 6.23
C ASN A 282 7.61 -5.82 5.02
N VAL A 283 8.28 -4.93 4.28
CA VAL A 283 9.02 -5.28 3.05
C VAL A 283 10.53 -5.10 3.18
N PHE A 284 11.01 -4.36 4.16
CA PHE A 284 12.43 -4.10 4.37
C PHE A 284 13.29 -5.38 4.52
N PRO A 285 12.84 -6.47 5.20
CA PRO A 285 13.62 -7.70 5.28
C PRO A 285 13.93 -8.33 3.90
N LEU A 286 13.15 -8.02 2.87
CA LEU A 286 13.43 -8.47 1.49
C LEU A 286 14.78 -7.95 1.02
N ALA A 287 15.07 -6.66 1.24
CA ALA A 287 16.33 -6.04 0.85
C ALA A 287 17.52 -6.72 1.54
N LYS A 288 17.40 -7.01 2.85
CA LYS A 288 18.44 -7.75 3.60
C LYS A 288 18.66 -9.15 3.04
N GLY A 289 17.57 -9.86 2.73
CA GLY A 289 17.63 -11.18 2.10
C GLY A 289 18.33 -11.17 0.74
N LEU A 290 18.05 -10.17 -0.09
CA LEU A 290 18.73 -9.99 -1.38
C LEU A 290 20.21 -9.63 -1.22
N LEU A 291 20.56 -8.80 -0.23
CA LEU A 291 21.96 -8.45 0.06
C LEU A 291 22.77 -9.70 0.40
N GLU A 292 22.30 -10.52 1.34
CA GLU A 292 22.97 -11.77 1.70
C GLU A 292 23.01 -12.76 0.54
N LEU A 293 21.95 -12.84 -0.26
CA LEU A 293 21.91 -13.68 -1.46
C LEU A 293 22.98 -13.27 -2.48
N ASN A 294 23.16 -11.96 -2.71
CA ASN A 294 24.17 -11.43 -3.64
C ASN A 294 25.60 -11.60 -3.11
N ARG A 295 25.78 -11.62 -1.78
CA ARG A 295 27.08 -11.93 -1.14
C ARG A 295 27.50 -13.39 -1.23
N GLY A 296 26.59 -14.27 -1.67
CA GLY A 296 26.80 -15.72 -1.62
C GLY A 296 26.52 -16.33 -0.24
N ASN A 297 25.99 -15.55 0.70
CA ASN A 297 25.61 -15.99 2.03
C ASN A 297 24.22 -16.62 2.00
N PHE A 298 24.07 -17.71 1.24
CA PHE A 298 22.77 -18.28 0.89
C PHE A 298 21.96 -18.72 2.11
N GLN A 299 22.62 -19.25 3.15
CA GLN A 299 21.95 -19.66 4.38
C GLN A 299 21.42 -18.44 5.15
N GLN A 300 22.19 -17.36 5.22
CA GLN A 300 21.81 -16.12 5.89
C GLN A 300 20.68 -15.40 5.15
N ALA A 301 20.62 -15.52 3.82
CA ALA A 301 19.55 -14.93 3.01
C ALA A 301 18.15 -15.48 3.34
N ILE A 302 18.04 -16.75 3.78
CA ILE A 302 16.75 -17.43 3.99
C ILE A 302 15.91 -16.78 5.09
N GLU A 303 16.53 -16.35 6.19
CA GLU A 303 15.80 -15.85 7.36
C GLU A 303 15.09 -14.52 7.10
N PRO A 304 15.74 -13.48 6.53
CA PRO A 304 15.04 -12.25 6.14
C PRO A 304 13.96 -12.46 5.05
N LEU A 305 14.18 -13.41 4.12
CA LEU A 305 13.18 -13.74 3.09
C LEU A 305 11.94 -14.41 3.71
N ASN A 306 12.13 -15.32 4.67
CA ASN A 306 11.04 -15.89 5.46
C ASN A 306 10.29 -14.84 6.27
N GLU A 307 11.03 -13.91 6.88
CA GLU A 307 10.45 -12.83 7.66
C GLU A 307 9.57 -11.92 6.79
N THR A 308 10.00 -11.64 5.55
CA THR A 308 9.18 -10.93 4.56
C THR A 308 7.85 -11.65 4.29
N GLU A 309 7.89 -12.96 4.03
CA GLU A 309 6.67 -13.76 3.82
C GLU A 309 5.77 -13.76 5.07
N HIS A 310 6.35 -13.87 6.26
CA HIS A 310 5.63 -13.88 7.52
C HIS A 310 4.90 -12.55 7.76
N ARG A 311 5.61 -11.42 7.61
CA ARG A 311 5.06 -10.07 7.78
C ARG A 311 3.96 -9.75 6.77
N LEU A 312 4.11 -10.20 5.53
CA LEU A 312 3.12 -9.93 4.47
C LEU A 312 1.90 -10.85 4.52
N LYS A 313 1.99 -12.03 5.16
CA LYS A 313 0.93 -13.06 5.23
C LYS A 313 -0.45 -12.52 5.64
N PRO A 314 -0.61 -11.60 6.61
CA PRO A 314 -1.92 -11.06 6.97
C PRO A 314 -2.58 -10.25 5.83
N PHE A 315 -1.78 -9.69 4.92
CA PHE A 315 -2.21 -8.71 3.92
C PHE A 315 -2.41 -9.31 2.53
N VAL A 316 -1.83 -10.47 2.24
CA VAL A 316 -1.89 -11.12 0.91
C VAL A 316 -3.31 -11.29 0.35
N LYS A 317 -4.35 -11.41 1.19
CA LYS A 317 -5.73 -11.53 0.68
C LYS A 317 -6.29 -10.22 0.12
N ASN A 318 -5.93 -9.10 0.75
CA ASN A 318 -6.58 -7.81 0.50
C ASN A 318 -5.67 -6.82 -0.25
N GLN A 319 -4.35 -7.00 -0.22
CA GLN A 319 -3.38 -6.09 -0.82
C GLN A 319 -2.62 -6.77 -1.97
N PRO A 320 -2.82 -6.33 -3.23
CA PRO A 320 -2.12 -6.85 -4.41
C PRO A 320 -0.60 -6.77 -4.29
N PHE A 321 -0.07 -5.66 -3.76
CA PHE A 321 1.36 -5.47 -3.57
C PHE A 321 1.96 -6.45 -2.56
N SER A 322 1.26 -6.75 -1.45
CA SER A 322 1.75 -7.76 -0.51
C SER A 322 1.85 -9.13 -1.18
N ARG A 323 0.90 -9.51 -2.03
CA ARG A 323 1.02 -10.75 -2.82
C ARG A 323 2.22 -10.73 -3.76
N LEU A 324 2.45 -9.61 -4.44
CA LEU A 324 3.60 -9.44 -5.33
C LEU A 324 4.90 -9.63 -4.56
N TYR A 325 5.11 -8.91 -3.46
CA TYR A 325 6.33 -9.02 -2.67
C TYR A 325 6.52 -10.38 -2.00
N THR A 326 5.43 -11.07 -1.61
CA THR A 326 5.51 -12.47 -1.17
C THR A 326 6.03 -13.39 -2.27
N ASP A 327 5.51 -13.27 -3.50
CA ASP A 327 5.98 -14.11 -4.62
C ASP A 327 7.42 -13.77 -5.02
N VAL A 328 7.83 -12.50 -4.93
CA VAL A 328 9.22 -12.08 -5.13
C VAL A 328 10.15 -12.67 -4.06
N ALA A 329 9.76 -12.61 -2.77
CA ALA A 329 10.53 -13.21 -1.68
C ALA A 329 10.72 -14.72 -1.87
N ARG A 330 9.65 -15.42 -2.31
CA ARG A 330 9.71 -16.86 -2.63
C ARG A 330 10.66 -17.16 -3.77
N ALA A 331 10.66 -16.34 -4.82
CA ALA A 331 11.56 -16.52 -5.96
C ALA A 331 13.03 -16.41 -5.53
N TYR A 332 13.38 -15.38 -4.75
CA TYR A 332 14.75 -15.23 -4.25
C TYR A 332 15.14 -16.30 -3.22
N LYS A 333 14.19 -16.74 -2.40
CA LYS A 333 14.41 -17.86 -1.47
C LYS A 333 14.65 -19.17 -2.21
N ALA A 334 13.92 -19.40 -3.31
CA ALA A 334 14.16 -20.56 -4.17
C ALA A 334 15.58 -20.56 -4.75
N ILE A 335 16.09 -19.40 -5.19
CA ILE A 335 17.48 -19.25 -5.66
C ILE A 335 18.47 -19.61 -4.53
N ALA A 336 18.26 -19.08 -3.32
CA ALA A 336 19.11 -19.38 -2.16
C ALA A 336 19.13 -20.88 -1.82
N LEU A 337 17.96 -21.51 -1.77
CA LEU A 337 17.83 -22.94 -1.48
C LEU A 337 18.44 -23.82 -2.57
N ALA A 338 18.25 -23.47 -3.85
CA ALA A 338 18.86 -24.18 -4.96
C ALA A 338 20.40 -24.13 -4.87
N LYS A 339 20.98 -22.97 -4.50
CA LYS A 339 22.42 -22.83 -4.27
C LYS A 339 22.96 -23.65 -3.08
N LEU A 340 22.09 -23.99 -2.13
CA LEU A 340 22.42 -24.87 -0.99
C LEU A 340 22.20 -26.36 -1.31
N GLY A 341 21.68 -26.70 -2.49
CA GLY A 341 21.37 -28.08 -2.88
C GLY A 341 19.98 -28.57 -2.45
N GLU A 342 19.14 -27.71 -1.85
CA GLU A 342 17.77 -28.01 -1.41
C GLU A 342 16.78 -27.93 -2.59
N THR A 343 17.02 -28.74 -3.63
CA THR A 343 16.38 -28.61 -4.96
C THR A 343 14.87 -28.81 -4.96
N GLU A 344 14.34 -29.76 -4.18
CA GLU A 344 12.89 -30.00 -4.12
C GLU A 344 12.13 -28.81 -3.51
N GLN A 345 12.65 -28.28 -2.39
CA GLN A 345 12.05 -27.12 -1.72
C GLN A 345 12.17 -25.85 -2.57
N ALA A 346 13.32 -25.67 -3.22
CA ALA A 346 13.56 -24.57 -4.15
C ALA A 346 12.54 -24.59 -5.30
N GLU A 347 12.35 -25.75 -5.92
CA GLU A 347 11.45 -25.90 -7.06
C GLU A 347 9.99 -25.66 -6.68
N ALA A 348 9.54 -26.19 -5.54
CA ALA A 348 8.18 -25.95 -5.05
C ALA A 348 7.91 -24.44 -4.83
N LEU A 349 8.87 -23.71 -4.26
CA LEU A 349 8.76 -22.27 -4.05
C LEU A 349 8.80 -21.51 -5.37
N TYR A 350 9.72 -21.85 -6.28
CA TYR A 350 9.84 -21.20 -7.57
C TYR A 350 8.57 -21.36 -8.40
N GLN A 351 8.03 -22.59 -8.50
CA GLN A 351 6.79 -22.86 -9.23
C GLN A 351 5.60 -22.09 -8.66
N SER A 352 5.57 -21.83 -7.35
CA SER A 352 4.52 -21.00 -6.74
C SER A 352 4.60 -19.53 -7.18
N ALA A 353 5.81 -18.98 -7.38
CA ALA A 353 6.05 -17.60 -7.78
C ALA A 353 6.02 -17.38 -9.31
N LEU A 354 6.36 -18.42 -10.07
CA LEU A 354 6.57 -18.39 -11.52
C LEU A 354 5.41 -17.75 -12.32
N PRO A 355 4.12 -18.00 -12.02
CA PRO A 355 3.03 -17.39 -12.78
C PRO A 355 3.10 -15.86 -12.76
N ARG A 356 3.47 -15.26 -11.62
CA ARG A 356 3.58 -13.81 -11.51
C ARG A 356 4.84 -13.27 -12.16
N LEU A 357 5.97 -13.96 -11.99
CA LEU A 357 7.22 -13.59 -12.65
C LEU A 357 7.06 -13.56 -14.17
N LYS A 358 6.40 -14.57 -14.74
CA LYS A 358 6.05 -14.60 -16.18
C LYS A 358 5.12 -13.45 -16.58
N ALA A 359 4.09 -13.21 -15.78
CA ALA A 359 3.11 -12.17 -16.08
C ALA A 359 3.72 -10.75 -16.08
N LEU A 360 4.71 -10.51 -15.21
CA LEU A 360 5.45 -9.25 -15.12
C LEU A 360 6.71 -9.22 -15.99
N ASN A 361 6.98 -10.29 -16.75
CA ASN A 361 8.20 -10.44 -17.56
C ASN A 361 9.48 -10.18 -16.73
N SER A 362 9.54 -10.71 -15.51
CA SER A 362 10.66 -10.56 -14.56
C SER A 362 11.88 -11.38 -14.98
N ARG A 363 12.46 -11.08 -16.15
CA ARG A 363 13.49 -11.91 -16.82
C ARG A 363 14.69 -12.21 -15.93
N ARG A 364 15.31 -11.18 -15.35
CA ARG A 364 16.50 -11.33 -14.50
C ARG A 364 16.30 -12.32 -13.36
N THR A 365 15.14 -12.30 -12.70
CA THR A 365 14.86 -13.22 -11.58
C THR A 365 14.67 -14.65 -12.09
N MET A 366 14.00 -14.83 -13.23
CA MET A 366 13.82 -16.15 -13.84
C MET A 366 15.14 -16.73 -14.35
N GLU A 367 15.92 -15.94 -15.08
CA GLU A 367 17.26 -16.29 -15.59
C GLU A 367 18.20 -16.67 -14.44
N ARG A 368 18.23 -15.86 -13.37
CA ARG A 368 19.06 -16.14 -12.20
C ARG A 368 18.72 -17.47 -11.53
N TYR A 369 17.46 -17.90 -11.52
CA TYR A 369 17.09 -19.22 -11.01
C TYR A 369 17.52 -20.34 -11.98
N GLU A 370 17.31 -20.15 -13.28
CA GLU A 370 17.71 -21.12 -14.32
C GLU A 370 19.22 -21.36 -14.32
N GLU A 371 20.04 -20.32 -14.13
CA GLU A 371 21.49 -20.41 -14.00
C GLU A 371 21.93 -21.27 -12.80
N VAL A 372 21.16 -21.27 -11.71
CA VAL A 372 21.48 -22.11 -10.54
C VAL A 372 21.30 -23.58 -10.85
N LEU A 373 20.31 -23.94 -11.67
CA LEU A 373 20.02 -25.34 -12.02
C LEU A 373 21.01 -25.93 -13.03
N GLN A 374 21.80 -25.09 -13.70
CA GLN A 374 22.81 -25.52 -14.67
C GLN A 374 24.19 -25.76 -14.04
N LEU A 375 24.37 -25.40 -12.77
CA LEU A 375 25.57 -25.60 -11.96
C LEU A 375 25.42 -26.86 -11.10
#